data_AF-A0A7S0RW34-F1
#
_entry.id   AF-A0A7S0RW34-F1
#
_cell.length_a   1.000
_cell.length_b   1.000
_cell.length_c   1.000
_cell.angle_alpha   90.00
_cell.angle_beta   90.00
_cell.angle_gamma   90.00
#
_symmetry.space_group_name_H-M   'P 1'
#
loop_
_entity.id
_entity.type
_entity.pdbx_description
1 polymer ?
#
loop_
_entity_poly.entity_id
_entity_poly.type
_entity_poly.pdbx_seq_one_letter_code
_entity_poly.pdbx_strand_id
1 'polypeptide(L)'
;RGEGEGRGATVNLPLQAGRGDQHAWQMLQRSAFPRISAFQPDVIFVGLGTDGVEGDPSEAGMRFTPALYAHVVQWCRGACGRVVCTLQGGYQAGPLAEAVRQVLRVLAGEGASTPLKAHEGETQESLSEFSRYLDDIEAQLLDEAKWWSWEESFAYEPDFEVVPPPLHATKDE
;
A
#
# COMPACT_ATOMS: atom_id res chain seq x y z
N ARG A 1 2.11 14.44 2.89
CA ARG A 1 0.77 15.05 2.71
C ARG A 1 0.82 15.93 1.46
N GLY A 2 -0.32 16.37 0.92
CA GLY A 2 -0.37 17.27 -0.24
C GLY A 2 -0.16 18.74 0.14
N GLU A 3 0.07 19.60 -0.85
CA GLU A 3 0.40 21.02 -0.68
C GLU A 3 -0.57 21.93 -1.44
N GLY A 4 -0.59 23.22 -1.10
CA GLY A 4 -1.45 24.21 -1.75
C GLY A 4 -2.93 23.82 -1.67
N GLU A 5 -3.61 23.79 -2.82
CA GLU A 5 -5.01 23.33 -2.92
C GLU A 5 -5.17 21.83 -2.63
N GLY A 6 -4.10 21.03 -2.78
CA GLY A 6 -4.08 19.60 -2.44
C GLY A 6 -3.82 19.32 -0.95
N ARG A 7 -3.79 20.35 -0.11
CA ARG A 7 -3.58 20.21 1.33
C ARG A 7 -4.68 19.34 1.95
N GLY A 8 -4.27 18.24 2.59
CA GLY A 8 -5.19 17.25 3.16
C GLY A 8 -5.70 16.18 2.19
N ALA A 9 -5.39 16.27 0.89
CA ALA A 9 -5.80 15.29 -0.12
C ALA A 9 -4.85 14.07 -0.25
N THR A 10 -3.71 14.08 0.45
CA THR A 10 -2.75 12.97 0.48
C THR A 10 -2.54 12.46 1.90
N VAL A 11 -2.71 11.15 2.09
CA VAL A 11 -2.47 10.45 3.35
C VAL A 11 -1.45 9.35 3.08
N ASN A 12 -0.28 9.45 3.71
CA ASN A 12 0.75 8.43 3.65
C ASN A 12 0.63 7.54 4.89
N LEU A 13 0.52 6.23 4.68
CA LEU A 13 0.37 5.24 5.74
C LEU A 13 1.59 4.30 5.69
N PRO A 14 2.72 4.68 6.31
CA PRO A 14 3.87 3.79 6.36
C PRO A 14 3.48 2.53 7.13
N LEU A 15 3.96 1.39 6.66
CA LEU A 15 3.81 0.12 7.35
C LEU A 15 5.21 -0.48 7.49
N GLN A 16 5.52 -1.01 8.68
CA GLN A 16 6.82 -1.64 8.93
C GLN A 16 6.89 -3.02 8.27
N ALA A 17 8.09 -3.45 7.90
CA ALA A 17 8.33 -4.80 7.39
C ALA A 17 7.84 -5.88 8.39
N GLY A 18 7.48 -7.04 7.87
CA GLY A 18 6.95 -8.16 8.65
C GLY A 18 5.44 -8.10 8.91
N ARG A 19 4.76 -7.01 8.54
CA ARG A 19 3.31 -6.85 8.74
C ARG A 19 2.52 -7.63 7.68
N GLY A 20 1.42 -8.24 8.12
CA GLY A 20 0.54 -9.07 7.30
C GLY A 20 -0.84 -8.46 7.04
N ASP A 21 -1.75 -9.29 6.54
CA ASP A 21 -3.09 -8.87 6.12
C ASP A 21 -3.87 -8.15 7.22
N GLN A 22 -3.86 -8.66 8.45
CA GLN A 22 -4.62 -8.10 9.58
C GLN A 22 -4.14 -6.69 9.93
N HIS A 23 -2.82 -6.49 9.94
CA HIS A 23 -2.21 -5.19 10.20
C HIS A 23 -2.58 -4.17 9.11
N ALA A 24 -2.42 -4.55 7.84
CA ALA A 24 -2.77 -3.68 6.72
C ALA A 24 -4.27 -3.34 6.73
N TRP A 25 -5.12 -4.34 6.98
CA TRP A 25 -6.57 -4.15 7.05
C TRP A 25 -6.97 -3.21 8.19
N GLN A 26 -6.43 -3.40 9.39
CA GLN A 26 -6.69 -2.52 10.54
C GLN A 26 -6.25 -1.08 10.26
N MET A 27 -5.07 -0.88 9.66
CA MET A 27 -4.58 0.44 9.27
C MET A 27 -5.49 1.12 8.24
N LEU A 28 -5.96 0.37 7.24
CA LEU A 28 -6.90 0.89 6.24
C LEU A 28 -8.25 1.25 6.86
N GLN A 29 -8.82 0.37 7.70
CA GLN A 29 -10.10 0.60 8.38
C GLN A 29 -10.09 1.82 9.30
N ARG A 30 -8.99 2.03 10.02
CA ARG A 30 -8.85 3.17 10.92
C ARG A 30 -8.57 4.48 10.18
N SER A 31 -7.72 4.43 9.16
CA SER A 31 -7.17 5.66 8.55
C SER A 31 -7.70 5.95 7.15
N ALA A 32 -7.53 5.04 6.19
CA ALA A 32 -7.83 5.31 4.78
C ALA A 32 -9.33 5.30 4.48
N PHE A 33 -10.03 4.26 4.93
CA PHE A 33 -11.43 4.01 4.61
C PHE A 33 -12.37 5.12 5.06
N PRO A 34 -12.30 5.66 6.29
CA PRO A 34 -13.16 6.76 6.71
C PRO A 34 -12.94 8.03 5.87
N ARG A 35 -11.69 8.28 5.44
CA ARG A 35 -11.33 9.45 4.63
C ARG A 35 -11.85 9.34 3.20
N ILE A 36 -11.71 8.17 2.59
CA ILE A 36 -12.27 7.89 1.26
C ILE A 36 -13.80 8.04 1.30
N SER A 37 -14.46 7.49 2.33
CA SER A 37 -15.91 7.63 2.50
C SER A 37 -16.33 9.09 2.68
N ALA A 38 -15.58 9.88 3.46
CA ALA A 38 -15.86 11.30 3.66
C ALA A 38 -15.63 12.14 2.40
N PHE A 39 -14.66 11.74 1.56
CA PHE A 39 -14.36 12.41 0.29
C PHE A 39 -15.44 12.17 -0.78
N GLN A 40 -16.17 11.05 -0.70
CA GLN A 40 -17.24 10.69 -1.64
C GLN A 40 -16.80 10.71 -3.13
N PRO A 41 -15.79 9.90 -3.52
CA PRO A 41 -15.26 9.93 -4.87
C PRO A 41 -16.27 9.44 -5.92
N ASP A 42 -16.28 10.09 -7.09
CA ASP A 42 -17.04 9.64 -8.27
C ASP A 42 -16.45 8.38 -8.94
N VAL A 43 -15.14 8.18 -8.76
CA VAL A 43 -14.35 7.05 -9.24
C VAL A 43 -13.16 6.81 -8.31
N ILE A 44 -12.82 5.54 -8.06
CA ILE A 44 -11.62 5.15 -7.32
C ILE A 44 -10.63 4.47 -8.29
N PHE A 45 -9.39 4.96 -8.31
CA PHE A 45 -8.27 4.28 -8.95
C PHE A 45 -7.45 3.54 -7.89
N VAL A 46 -7.19 2.25 -8.12
CA VAL A 46 -6.39 1.40 -7.24
C VAL A 46 -5.12 1.00 -7.97
N GLY A 47 -3.97 1.51 -7.52
CA GLY A 47 -2.67 0.99 -7.90
C GLY A 47 -2.47 -0.38 -7.26
N LEU A 48 -2.57 -1.45 -8.06
CA LEU A 48 -2.52 -2.83 -7.59
C LEU A 48 -1.09 -3.38 -7.72
N GLY A 49 -0.21 -2.99 -6.81
CA GLY A 49 1.13 -3.60 -6.66
C GLY A 49 1.08 -4.79 -5.72
N THR A 50 1.56 -5.95 -6.15
CA THR A 50 1.54 -7.19 -5.36
C THR A 50 2.90 -7.55 -4.77
N ASP A 51 3.85 -6.61 -4.78
CA ASP A 51 5.22 -6.75 -4.27
C ASP A 51 5.30 -6.77 -2.73
N GLY A 52 4.20 -6.54 -2.03
CA GLY A 52 4.07 -6.77 -0.58
C GLY A 52 3.68 -8.22 -0.21
N VAL A 53 3.51 -9.12 -1.17
CA VAL A 53 3.19 -10.52 -0.86
C VAL A 53 4.38 -11.22 -0.19
N GLU A 54 4.09 -12.09 0.78
CA GLU A 54 5.11 -12.88 1.48
C GLU A 54 6.07 -13.59 0.51
N GLY A 55 7.38 -13.39 0.73
CA GLY A 55 8.45 -13.97 -0.08
C GLY A 55 8.77 -13.22 -1.37
N ASP A 56 8.15 -12.06 -1.64
CA ASP A 56 8.47 -11.26 -2.82
C ASP A 56 9.90 -10.70 -2.70
N PRO A 57 10.70 -10.67 -3.78
CA PRO A 57 12.09 -10.22 -3.72
C PRO A 57 12.24 -8.71 -3.52
N SER A 58 11.15 -7.94 -3.47
CA SER A 58 11.21 -6.52 -3.12
C SER A 58 11.76 -6.30 -1.70
N GLU A 59 12.31 -5.11 -1.46
CA GLU A 59 12.78 -4.71 -0.13
C GLU A 59 11.65 -4.39 0.86
N ALA A 60 10.38 -4.53 0.45
CA ALA A 60 9.23 -4.22 1.30
C ALA A 60 9.16 -5.15 2.53
N GLY A 61 9.54 -6.42 2.38
CA GLY A 61 9.57 -7.39 3.48
C GLY A 61 8.21 -7.62 4.15
N MET A 62 7.10 -7.38 3.43
CA MET A 62 5.74 -7.56 3.93
C MET A 62 5.33 -9.03 3.90
N ARG A 63 4.25 -9.36 4.61
CA ARG A 63 3.69 -10.70 4.67
C ARG A 63 2.26 -10.71 4.13
N PHE A 64 1.94 -9.95 3.10
CA PHE A 64 0.58 -9.95 2.56
C PHE A 64 0.26 -11.26 1.85
N THR A 65 -1.02 -11.58 1.78
CA THR A 65 -1.53 -12.63 0.93
C THR A 65 -2.30 -12.04 -0.25
N PRO A 66 -2.51 -12.81 -1.33
CA PRO A 66 -3.42 -12.43 -2.41
C PRO A 66 -4.83 -12.03 -1.95
N ALA A 67 -5.31 -12.54 -0.81
CA ALA A 67 -6.63 -12.23 -0.28
C ALA A 67 -6.79 -10.74 0.07
N LEU A 68 -5.76 -10.12 0.65
CA LEU A 68 -5.80 -8.72 1.07
C LEU A 68 -6.25 -7.79 -0.06
N TYR A 69 -5.65 -7.96 -1.24
CA TYR A 69 -5.96 -7.14 -2.42
C TYR A 69 -7.42 -7.24 -2.84
N ALA A 70 -8.00 -8.44 -2.82
CA ALA A 70 -9.40 -8.67 -3.16
C ALA A 70 -10.33 -8.00 -2.13
N HIS A 71 -10.02 -8.09 -0.83
CA HIS A 71 -10.78 -7.41 0.22
C HIS A 71 -10.73 -5.89 0.10
N VAL A 72 -9.57 -5.32 -0.22
CA VAL A 72 -9.41 -3.87 -0.44
C VAL A 72 -10.24 -3.42 -1.64
N VAL A 73 -10.17 -4.13 -2.77
CA VAL A 73 -10.98 -3.80 -3.96
C VAL A 73 -12.47 -3.97 -3.67
N GLN A 74 -12.87 -4.98 -2.90
CA GLN A 74 -14.27 -5.16 -2.51
C GLN A 74 -14.76 -3.97 -1.68
N TRP A 75 -13.96 -3.51 -0.72
CA TRP A 75 -14.29 -2.33 0.06
C TRP A 75 -14.43 -1.09 -0.83
N CYS A 76 -13.47 -0.85 -1.73
CA CYS A 76 -13.53 0.27 -2.67
C CYS A 76 -14.79 0.23 -3.54
N ARG A 77 -15.22 -0.96 -4.02
CA ARG A 77 -16.48 -1.11 -4.78
C ARG A 77 -17.71 -0.76 -3.96
N GLY A 78 -17.69 -1.07 -2.67
CA GLY A 78 -18.76 -0.70 -1.74
C GLY A 78 -18.80 0.80 -1.46
N ALA A 79 -17.65 1.44 -1.37
CA ALA A 79 -17.53 2.88 -1.15
C ALA A 79 -17.85 3.71 -2.41
N CYS A 80 -17.49 3.19 -3.60
CA CYS A 80 -17.74 3.81 -4.88
C CYS A 80 -18.10 2.75 -5.92
N GLY A 81 -19.22 2.91 -6.62
CA GLY A 81 -19.65 1.97 -7.65
C GLY A 81 -18.73 1.90 -8.88
N ARG A 82 -17.75 2.80 -9.01
CA ARG A 82 -16.79 2.86 -10.13
C ARG A 82 -15.37 2.71 -9.58
N VAL A 83 -14.78 1.54 -9.83
CA VAL A 83 -13.40 1.23 -9.43
C VAL A 83 -12.61 0.80 -10.65
N VAL A 84 -11.42 1.38 -10.82
CA VAL A 84 -10.44 1.01 -11.84
C VAL A 84 -9.18 0.51 -11.15
N CYS A 85 -8.73 -0.69 -11.47
CA CYS A 85 -7.47 -1.24 -10.96
C CYS A 85 -6.41 -1.18 -12.05
N THR A 86 -5.23 -0.66 -11.72
CA THR A 86 -4.06 -0.65 -12.61
C THR A 86 -2.97 -1.49 -11.98
N LEU A 87 -2.57 -2.59 -12.64
CA LEU A 87 -1.48 -3.44 -12.17
C LEU A 87 -0.19 -2.62 -12.05
N GLN A 88 0.57 -2.83 -10.97
CA GLN A 88 1.86 -2.17 -10.70
C GLN A 88 2.95 -3.25 -10.51
N GLY A 89 3.80 -3.12 -9.49
CA GLY A 89 4.82 -4.10 -9.14
C GLY A 89 4.25 -5.44 -8.65
N GLY A 90 5.16 -6.38 -8.36
CA GLY A 90 4.83 -7.76 -8.03
C GLY A 90 5.71 -8.70 -8.85
N TYR A 91 6.65 -9.36 -8.19
CA TYR A 91 7.77 -10.02 -8.86
C TYR A 91 7.75 -11.54 -8.69
N GLN A 92 6.80 -12.06 -7.91
CA GLN A 92 6.44 -13.47 -7.89
C GLN A 92 5.22 -13.76 -8.77
N ALA A 93 5.42 -14.53 -9.85
CA ALA A 93 4.37 -14.78 -10.85
C ALA A 93 3.13 -15.50 -10.28
N GLY A 94 3.34 -16.51 -9.43
CA GLY A 94 2.25 -17.29 -8.84
C GLY A 94 1.33 -16.45 -7.94
N PRO A 95 1.86 -15.80 -6.89
CA PRO A 95 1.07 -14.93 -6.04
C PRO A 95 0.48 -13.71 -6.75
N LEU A 96 1.20 -13.10 -7.70
CA LEU A 96 0.65 -12.04 -8.55
C LEU A 96 -0.59 -12.54 -9.31
N ALA A 97 -0.48 -13.67 -10.00
CA ALA A 97 -1.59 -14.24 -10.77
C ALA A 97 -2.79 -14.55 -9.86
N GLU A 98 -2.53 -15.07 -8.66
CA GLU A 98 -3.58 -15.36 -7.68
C GLU A 98 -4.26 -14.08 -7.15
N ALA A 99 -3.50 -13.02 -6.86
CA ALA A 99 -4.05 -11.73 -6.41
C ALA A 99 -4.92 -11.10 -7.50
N VAL A 100 -4.43 -11.07 -8.75
CA VAL A 100 -5.18 -10.56 -9.91
C VAL A 100 -6.45 -11.39 -10.12
N ARG A 101 -6.37 -12.72 -10.04
CA ARG A 101 -7.53 -13.61 -10.16
C ARG A 101 -8.60 -13.29 -9.12
N GLN A 102 -8.23 -13.13 -7.85
CA GLN A 102 -9.19 -12.81 -6.80
C GLN A 102 -9.79 -11.40 -6.96
N VAL A 103 -8.99 -10.40 -7.35
CA VAL A 103 -9.46 -9.04 -7.66
C VAL A 103 -10.45 -9.04 -8.83
N LEU A 104 -10.17 -9.78 -9.91
CA LEU A 104 -11.08 -9.90 -11.05
C LEU A 104 -12.44 -10.51 -10.67
N ARG A 105 -12.45 -11.54 -9.81
CA ARG A 105 -13.70 -12.12 -9.28
C ARG A 105 -14.51 -11.11 -8.48
N VAL A 106 -13.83 -10.30 -7.65
CA VAL A 106 -14.47 -9.19 -6.94
C VAL A 106 -15.06 -8.19 -7.92
N LEU A 107 -14.33 -7.76 -8.95
CA LEU A 107 -14.83 -6.83 -9.97
C LEU A 107 -16.01 -7.42 -10.77
N ALA A 108 -16.02 -8.74 -10.99
CA ALA A 108 -17.11 -9.47 -11.63
C ALA A 108 -18.35 -9.67 -10.74
N GLY A 109 -18.28 -9.33 -9.44
CA GLY A 109 -19.41 -9.40 -8.51
C GLY A 109 -19.46 -10.62 -7.59
N GLU A 110 -18.46 -11.51 -7.63
CA GLU A 110 -18.44 -12.74 -6.81
C GLU A 110 -18.04 -12.50 -5.34
N GLY A 111 -17.44 -11.34 -5.04
CA GLY A 111 -16.93 -11.01 -3.70
C GLY A 111 -15.61 -11.70 -3.35
N ALA A 112 -14.95 -11.22 -2.29
CA ALA A 112 -13.72 -11.79 -1.77
C ALA A 112 -14.06 -13.04 -0.95
N SER A 113 -13.73 -14.21 -1.48
CA SER A 113 -14.06 -15.50 -0.88
C SER A 113 -13.00 -16.01 0.10
N THR A 114 -11.74 -15.61 -0.09
CA THR A 114 -10.61 -16.05 0.74
C THR A 114 -10.53 -15.17 1.98
N PRO A 115 -10.59 -15.71 3.21
CA PRO A 115 -10.43 -14.92 4.42
C PRO A 115 -9.05 -14.26 4.49
N LEU A 116 -8.98 -13.08 5.12
CA LEU A 116 -7.70 -12.45 5.46
C LEU A 116 -6.91 -13.35 6.41
N LYS A 117 -5.63 -13.57 6.14
CA LYS A 117 -4.80 -14.48 6.93
C LYS A 117 -4.32 -13.78 8.20
N ALA A 118 -4.51 -14.42 9.36
CA ALA A 118 -3.73 -14.12 10.55
C ALA A 118 -2.39 -14.85 10.46
N HIS A 119 -1.28 -14.15 10.67
CA HIS A 119 0.06 -14.75 10.63
C HIS A 119 0.46 -15.38 11.95
N GLU A 120 1.29 -16.41 11.88
CA GLU A 120 1.93 -16.99 13.06
C GLU A 120 2.74 -15.90 13.79
N GLY A 121 2.43 -15.66 15.06
CA GLY A 121 3.00 -14.58 15.86
C GLY A 121 2.13 -13.33 15.98
N GLU A 122 1.03 -13.20 15.22
CA GLU A 122 -0.01 -12.18 15.47
C GLU A 122 -0.83 -12.55 16.72
N THR A 123 -0.24 -12.30 17.88
CA THR A 123 -0.91 -12.41 19.17
C THR A 123 -1.80 -11.18 19.42
N GLN A 124 -2.74 -11.31 20.36
CA GLN A 124 -3.53 -10.17 20.82
C GLN A 124 -2.66 -9.03 21.39
N GLU A 125 -1.51 -9.37 21.96
CA GLU A 125 -0.50 -8.41 22.41
C GLU A 125 0.15 -7.67 21.24
N SER A 126 0.57 -8.40 20.19
CA SER A 126 1.13 -7.80 18.96
C SER A 126 0.15 -6.84 18.27
N LEU A 127 -1.14 -7.20 18.22
CA LEU A 127 -2.19 -6.32 17.69
C LEU A 127 -2.43 -5.09 18.57
N SER A 128 -2.27 -5.23 19.89
CA SER A 128 -2.37 -4.09 20.81
C SER A 128 -1.21 -3.11 20.67
N GLU A 129 0.01 -3.60 20.47
CA GLU A 129 1.18 -2.78 20.16
C GLU A 129 1.04 -2.09 18.82
N PHE A 130 0.54 -2.80 17.81
CA PHE A 130 0.22 -2.20 16.53
C PHE A 130 -0.87 -1.14 16.62
N SER A 131 -1.86 -1.32 17.49
CA SER A 131 -2.87 -0.28 17.74
C SER A 131 -2.24 1.01 18.27
N ARG A 132 -1.25 0.93 19.18
CA ARG A 132 -0.52 2.12 19.65
C ARG A 132 0.26 2.78 18.53
N TYR A 133 0.91 1.98 17.68
CA TYR A 133 1.57 2.48 16.48
C TYR A 133 0.60 3.23 15.55
N LEU A 134 -0.63 2.74 15.40
CA LEU A 134 -1.66 3.43 14.63
C LEU A 134 -2.12 4.73 15.32
N ASP A 135 -2.21 4.75 16.65
CA ASP A 135 -2.51 5.98 17.41
C ASP A 135 -1.44 7.05 17.15
N ASP A 136 -0.16 6.65 17.14
CA ASP A 136 0.95 7.55 16.83
C ASP A 136 0.88 8.07 15.38
N ILE A 137 0.57 7.22 14.40
CA ILE A 137 0.34 7.65 13.01
C ILE A 137 -0.84 8.62 12.95
N GLU A 138 -1.96 8.33 13.59
CA GLU A 138 -3.13 9.20 13.57
C GLU A 138 -2.85 10.55 14.22
N ALA A 139 -2.13 10.58 15.33
CA ALA A 139 -1.67 11.81 15.96
C ALA A 139 -0.75 12.61 15.03
N GLN A 140 0.19 11.95 14.36
CA GLN A 140 1.03 12.59 13.32
C GLN A 140 0.22 13.08 12.12
N LEU A 141 -0.89 12.41 11.78
CA LEU A 141 -1.86 12.83 10.77
C LEU A 141 -2.76 14.00 11.22
N LEU A 142 -2.72 14.42 12.49
CA LEU A 142 -3.44 15.59 12.99
C LEU A 142 -2.52 16.77 13.32
N ASP A 143 -1.25 16.52 13.62
CA ASP A 143 -0.28 17.56 14.01
C ASP A 143 0.17 18.42 12.82
N GLU A 144 -0.38 19.63 12.68
CA GLU A 144 -0.06 20.68 11.69
C GLU A 144 1.39 21.16 11.68
N ALA A 145 2.10 21.06 12.81
CA ALA A 145 3.47 21.54 12.92
C ALA A 145 4.51 20.59 12.31
N LYS A 146 4.15 19.30 12.16
CA LYS A 146 4.98 18.29 11.46
C LYS A 146 4.72 18.25 9.95
N TRP A 147 4.02 19.26 9.41
CA TRP A 147 3.68 19.36 8.00
C TRP A 147 4.86 19.94 7.25
N TRP A 148 5.88 19.10 7.03
CA TRP A 148 6.96 19.34 6.07
C TRP A 148 7.90 20.53 6.38
N SER A 149 9.20 20.29 6.25
CA SER A 149 10.16 21.31 5.84
C SER A 149 10.81 20.86 4.52
N TRP A 150 11.14 21.83 3.68
CA TRP A 150 11.83 21.62 2.40
C TRP A 150 13.17 20.88 2.56
N GLU A 151 13.83 21.04 3.71
CA GLU A 151 15.18 20.55 3.99
C GLU A 151 15.23 19.03 4.23
N GLU A 152 14.17 18.43 4.77
CA GLU A 152 14.17 17.00 5.15
C GLU A 152 13.81 16.05 4.00
N SER A 153 13.12 16.56 2.96
CA SER A 153 12.52 15.71 1.92
C SER A 153 13.42 15.46 0.70
N PHE A 154 14.51 16.20 0.57
CA PHE A 154 15.52 16.02 -0.48
C PHE A 154 16.93 15.75 0.08
N ALA A 155 17.06 15.51 1.39
CA ALA A 155 18.34 15.23 2.04
C ALA A 155 18.86 13.80 1.81
N TYR A 156 18.13 12.94 1.09
CA TYR A 156 18.64 11.64 0.68
C TYR A 156 19.62 11.82 -0.48
N GLU A 157 20.91 12.01 -0.14
CA GLU A 157 22.01 11.73 -1.05
C GLU A 157 22.37 10.24 -0.92
N PRO A 158 22.19 9.42 -1.96
CA PRO A 158 22.61 8.02 -1.90
C PRO A 158 24.14 7.91 -1.77
N ASP A 159 24.62 7.05 -0.86
CA ASP A 159 26.04 6.74 -0.63
C ASP A 159 26.71 5.93 -1.77
N PHE A 160 26.11 5.87 -2.96
CA PHE A 160 26.69 5.13 -4.09
C PHE A 160 27.26 6.09 -5.14
N GLU A 161 28.48 5.80 -5.59
CA GLU A 161 29.00 6.40 -6.81
C GLU A 161 28.09 6.01 -7.98
N VAL A 162 27.54 7.00 -8.66
CA VAL A 162 26.89 6.81 -9.96
C VAL A 162 27.98 6.41 -10.94
N VAL A 163 28.18 5.10 -11.14
CA VAL A 163 29.04 4.59 -12.21
C VAL A 163 28.26 4.73 -13.51
N PRO A 164 28.66 5.63 -14.43
CA PRO A 164 27.98 5.75 -15.71
C PRO A 164 28.08 4.41 -16.47
N PRO A 165 27.04 4.00 -17.19
CA PRO A 165 27.11 2.78 -18.00
C PRO A 165 28.27 2.90 -18.99
N PRO A 166 29.02 1.81 -19.25
CA PRO A 166 30.09 1.85 -20.23
C PRO A 166 29.50 2.31 -21.56
N LEU A 167 30.09 3.36 -22.13
CA LEU A 167 29.81 3.79 -23.50
C LEU A 167 29.99 2.57 -24.40
N HIS A 168 28.88 2.06 -24.94
CA HIS A 168 28.96 1.09 -26.02
C HIS A 168 29.74 1.74 -27.15
N ALA A 169 30.97 1.27 -27.37
CA ALA A 169 31.71 1.62 -28.57
C ALA A 169 30.82 1.25 -29.76
N THR A 170 30.38 2.25 -30.50
CA THR A 170 29.81 2.04 -31.83
C THR A 170 30.85 1.24 -32.60
N LYS A 171 30.50 0.01 -32.98
CA LYS A 171 31.25 -0.67 -34.03
C LYS A 171 31.00 0.14 -35.30
N ASP A 172 32.03 0.83 -35.75
CA ASP A 172 32.08 1.37 -37.10
C ASP A 172 31.95 0.19 -38.07
N GLU A 173 30.84 0.15 -38.83
CA GLU A 173 30.71 -0.56 -40.10
C GLU A 173 30.60 0.46 -41.23
#